data_AF-A0A5E5QEV5-F1
#
_entry.id   AF-A0A5E5QEV5-F1
#
_cell.length_a   1.000
_cell.length_b   1.000
_cell.length_c   1.000
_cell.angle_alpha   90.00
_cell.angle_beta   90.00
_cell.angle_gamma   90.00
#
_symmetry.space_group_name_H-M   'P 1'
#
loop_
_entity.id
_entity.type
_entity.pdbx_description
1 polymer ?
#
loop_
_entity_poly.entity_id
_entity_poly.type
_entity_poly.pdbx_seq_one_letter_code
_entity_poly.pdbx_strand_id
1 'polypeptide(L)'
;MQRSHYVYDYQGNRVRSVVESNNQVQSQRDYLPLLDLSTKQAKQQTSTLHIGTHILSETIESNTQTHYQLTSHLQSNTLELDNKAQTLSYEHYYPYGGTAIIAGKDKTQVQQKRYRYTGKERDDSSGLFYYGARYLAPWLTRWISPDSAGAVDGLNLYVYVNNNPLKYTDPTGQDRTGQDRTG
;
A
#
# COMPACT_ATOMS: atom_id res chain seq x y z
N MET A 1 18.66 -9.78 14.39
CA MET A 1 17.53 -10.31 13.58
C MET A 1 16.45 -9.24 13.56
N GLN A 2 15.91 -8.93 12.37
CA GLN A 2 14.82 -7.96 12.20
C GLN A 2 13.49 -8.71 12.17
N ARG A 3 12.47 -8.20 12.87
CA ARG A 3 11.11 -8.74 12.91
C ARG A 3 10.09 -7.63 12.74
N SER A 4 9.01 -7.94 12.03
CA SER A 4 7.85 -7.05 11.88
C SER A 4 6.64 -7.71 12.54
N HIS A 5 5.84 -6.92 13.26
CA HIS A 5 4.55 -7.37 13.79
C HIS A 5 3.46 -6.33 13.57
N TYR A 6 2.22 -6.79 13.53
CA TYR A 6 1.04 -5.99 13.19
C TYR A 6 -0.03 -6.15 14.26
N VAL A 7 -0.73 -5.08 14.59
CA VAL A 7 -1.85 -5.07 15.54
C VAL A 7 -3.12 -4.72 14.78
N TYR A 8 -4.21 -5.40 15.12
CA TYR A 8 -5.50 -5.27 14.47
C TYR A 8 -6.57 -4.89 15.50
N ASP A 9 -7.58 -4.14 15.07
CA ASP A 9 -8.77 -3.89 15.88
C ASP A 9 -9.71 -5.12 15.91
N TYR A 10 -10.83 -4.99 16.62
CA TYR A 10 -11.84 -6.06 16.74
C TYR A 10 -12.58 -6.36 15.42
N GLN A 11 -12.49 -5.47 14.42
CA GLN A 11 -13.06 -5.64 13.08
C GLN A 11 -12.06 -6.26 12.10
N GLY A 12 -10.81 -6.49 12.53
CA GLY A 12 -9.74 -7.05 11.71
C GLY A 12 -8.97 -6.02 10.89
N ASN A 13 -9.16 -4.72 11.12
CA ASN A 13 -8.37 -3.69 10.44
C ASN A 13 -7.02 -3.52 11.13
N ARG A 14 -5.94 -3.46 10.36
CA ARG A 14 -4.60 -3.14 10.85
C ARG A 14 -4.58 -1.71 11.38
N VAL A 15 -4.31 -1.57 12.68
CA VAL A 15 -4.20 -0.28 13.39
C VAL A 15 -2.76 0.08 13.72
N ARG A 16 -1.84 -0.89 13.71
CA ARG A 16 -0.40 -0.62 13.94
C ARG A 16 0.51 -1.58 13.19
N SER A 17 1.67 -1.07 12.76
CA SER A 17 2.82 -1.87 12.35
C SER A 17 4.06 -1.47 13.15
N VAL A 18 4.87 -2.45 13.52
CA VAL A 18 6.10 -2.24 14.29
C VAL A 18 7.21 -3.05 13.66
N VAL A 19 8.35 -2.41 13.45
CA VAL A 19 9.60 -3.05 13.02
C VAL A 19 10.58 -3.00 14.17
N GLU A 20 11.11 -4.16 14.55
CA GLU A 20 12.09 -4.29 15.61
C GLU A 20 13.36 -4.95 15.09
N SER A 21 14.50 -4.51 15.63
CA SER A 21 15.80 -5.14 15.40
C SER A 21 16.55 -5.17 16.71
N ASN A 22 17.14 -6.33 17.02
CA ASN A 22 17.88 -6.57 18.27
C ASN A 22 17.06 -6.23 19.53
N ASN A 23 15.78 -6.64 19.54
CA ASN A 23 14.80 -6.37 20.62
C ASN A 23 14.56 -4.88 20.91
N GLN A 24 14.89 -3.99 19.98
CA GLN A 24 14.56 -2.58 20.05
C GLN A 24 13.65 -2.18 18.89
N VAL A 25 12.61 -1.41 19.19
CA VAL A 25 11.70 -0.83 18.19
C VAL A 25 12.48 0.12 17.31
N GLN A 26 12.57 -0.19 16.02
CA GLN A 26 13.24 0.61 14.99
C GLN A 26 12.28 1.66 14.43
N SER A 27 11.04 1.23 14.17
CA SER A 27 9.95 2.10 13.76
C SER A 27 8.60 1.55 14.21
N GLN A 28 7.68 2.47 14.44
CA GLN A 28 6.26 2.19 14.66
C GLN A 28 5.44 3.06 13.71
N ARG A 29 4.31 2.53 13.25
CA ARG A 29 3.27 3.30 12.56
C ARG A 29 1.89 2.97 13.11
N ASP A 30 1.13 4.02 13.41
CA ASP A 30 -0.27 3.98 13.80
C ASP A 30 -1.12 4.43 12.61
N TYR A 31 -2.16 3.64 12.31
CA TYR A 31 -3.07 3.87 11.19
C TYR A 31 -4.39 4.44 11.71
N LEU A 32 -4.75 5.63 11.24
CA LEU A 32 -6.05 6.27 11.45
C LEU A 32 -6.71 6.46 10.08
N PRO A 33 -8.04 6.69 10.00
CA PRO A 33 -8.78 6.65 8.73
C PRO A 33 -8.21 7.50 7.58
N LEU A 34 -7.65 8.68 7.88
CA LEU A 34 -7.04 9.58 6.89
C LEU A 34 -5.60 9.96 7.24
N LEU A 35 -5.01 9.35 8.27
CA LEU A 35 -3.76 9.81 8.85
C LEU A 35 -2.92 8.63 9.31
N ASP A 36 -1.69 8.57 8.82
CA ASP A 36 -0.68 7.66 9.36
C ASP A 36 0.29 8.44 10.24
N LEU A 37 0.55 7.95 11.44
CA LEU A 37 1.56 8.52 12.35
C LEU A 37 2.72 7.54 12.46
N SER A 38 3.93 7.98 12.13
CA SER A 38 5.13 7.15 12.16
C SER A 38 6.19 7.73 13.10
N THR A 39 6.86 6.87 13.86
CA THR A 39 7.97 7.24 14.74
C THR A 39 9.15 6.33 14.46
N LYS A 40 10.35 6.91 14.27
CA LYS A 40 11.62 6.17 14.11
C LYS A 40 12.52 6.34 15.34
N GLN A 41 13.52 5.47 15.52
CA GLN A 41 14.43 5.48 16.68
C GLN A 41 15.10 6.82 17.00
N ALA A 42 15.32 7.68 16.01
CA ALA A 42 15.85 9.03 16.24
C ALA A 42 14.85 9.98 16.94
N LYS A 43 13.70 9.48 17.41
CA LYS A 43 12.50 10.25 17.82
C LYS A 43 11.94 11.16 16.73
N GLN A 44 12.42 11.01 15.50
CA GLN A 44 11.86 11.66 14.33
C GLN A 44 10.44 11.15 14.13
N GLN A 45 9.49 12.09 14.22
CA GLN A 45 8.08 11.84 13.98
C GLN A 45 7.72 12.30 12.58
N THR A 46 7.03 11.43 11.85
CA THR A 46 6.49 11.70 10.52
C THR A 46 4.99 11.50 10.57
N SER A 47 4.22 12.51 10.14
CA SER A 47 2.78 12.38 9.92
C SER A 47 2.49 12.40 8.42
N THR A 48 1.73 11.41 7.94
CA THR A 48 1.29 11.34 6.55
C THR A 48 -0.23 11.51 6.51
N LEU A 49 -0.69 12.68 6.04
CA LEU A 49 -2.11 12.95 5.83
C LEU A 49 -2.51 12.53 4.41
N HIS A 50 -3.59 11.76 4.30
CA HIS A 50 -4.19 11.33 3.04
C HIS A 50 -5.37 12.22 2.69
N ILE A 51 -5.31 12.90 1.55
CA ILE A 51 -6.43 13.70 1.02
C ILE A 51 -6.95 13.00 -0.24
N GLY A 52 -8.03 12.25 -0.08
CA GLY A 52 -8.55 11.36 -1.12
C GLY A 52 -7.51 10.30 -1.50
N THR A 53 -7.43 10.00 -2.80
CA THR A 53 -6.49 9.01 -3.37
C THR A 53 -5.32 9.64 -4.12
N HIS A 54 -5.17 10.97 -4.05
CA HIS A 54 -4.31 11.72 -4.97
C HIS A 54 -3.26 12.60 -4.29
N ILE A 55 -3.40 12.88 -2.99
CA ILE A 55 -2.49 13.78 -2.29
C ILE A 55 -2.06 13.13 -0.98
N LEU A 56 -0.75 13.01 -0.80
CA LEU A 56 -0.12 12.73 0.49
C LEU A 56 0.60 13.97 0.96
N SER A 57 0.33 14.41 2.18
CA SER A 57 1.12 15.44 2.85
C SER A 57 1.96 14.76 3.92
N GLU A 58 3.27 14.72 3.72
CA GLU A 58 4.22 14.18 4.69
C GLU A 58 4.87 15.33 5.46
N THR A 59 4.71 15.34 6.78
CA THR A 59 5.33 16.33 7.66
C THR A 59 6.34 15.65 8.57
N ILE A 60 7.58 16.13 8.54
CA ILE A 60 8.71 15.65 9.35
C ILE A 60 9.21 16.82 10.18
N GLU A 61 9.09 16.74 11.51
CA GLU A 61 9.63 17.75 12.46
C GLU A 61 9.35 19.22 12.07
N SER A 62 8.17 19.51 11.50
CA SER A 62 7.68 20.81 10.94
C SER A 62 7.93 21.09 9.45
N ASN A 63 8.78 20.33 8.76
CA ASN A 63 8.91 20.44 7.30
C ASN A 63 7.84 19.59 6.60
N THR A 64 7.04 20.20 5.73
CA THR A 64 5.95 19.53 5.02
C THR A 64 6.26 19.41 3.54
N GLN A 65 6.24 18.19 3.02
CA GLN A 65 6.31 17.87 1.60
C GLN A 65 4.97 17.30 1.13
N THR A 66 4.44 17.89 0.06
CA THR A 66 3.23 17.38 -0.61
C THR A 66 3.62 16.50 -1.80
N HIS A 67 3.02 15.33 -1.88
CA HIS A 67 3.16 14.37 -2.97
C HIS A 67 1.83 14.31 -3.72
N TYR A 68 1.85 14.70 -5.00
CA TYR A 68 0.73 14.55 -5.91
C TYR A 68 0.84 13.23 -6.65
N GLN A 69 -0.11 12.33 -6.42
CA GLN A 69 -0.12 10.97 -6.95
C GLN A 69 -0.98 10.88 -8.21
N LEU A 70 -0.34 10.48 -9.31
CA LEU A 70 -1.00 10.21 -10.58
C LEU A 70 -1.15 8.69 -10.74
N THR A 71 -2.40 8.27 -10.82
CA THR A 71 -2.76 6.86 -10.80
C THR A 71 -3.20 6.33 -12.16
N SER A 72 -2.97 5.05 -12.41
CA SER A 72 -3.53 4.34 -13.57
C SER A 72 -5.06 4.20 -13.47
N HIS A 73 -5.69 3.59 -14.49
CA HIS A 73 -7.14 3.30 -14.48
C HIS A 73 -7.57 2.35 -13.35
N LEU A 74 -6.63 1.57 -12.79
CA LEU A 74 -6.85 0.70 -11.63
C LEU A 74 -6.40 1.36 -10.31
N GLN A 75 -6.23 2.67 -10.29
CA GLN A 75 -5.77 3.43 -9.11
C GLN A 75 -4.34 3.06 -8.64
N SER A 76 -3.53 2.40 -9.48
CA SER A 76 -2.13 2.13 -9.13
C SER A 76 -1.32 3.41 -9.27
N ASN A 77 -0.55 3.79 -8.24
CA ASN A 77 0.22 5.03 -8.23
C ASN A 77 1.44 4.92 -9.16
N THR A 78 1.40 5.60 -10.30
CA THR A 78 2.40 5.50 -11.37
C THR A 78 3.45 6.60 -11.33
N LEU A 79 3.11 7.77 -10.79
CA LEU A 79 3.98 8.94 -10.76
C LEU A 79 3.64 9.79 -9.54
N GLU A 80 4.67 10.22 -8.81
CA GLU A 80 4.55 11.18 -7.72
C GLU A 80 5.30 12.45 -8.07
N LEU A 81 4.64 13.59 -7.90
CA LEU A 81 5.20 14.92 -8.12
C LEU A 81 5.25 15.72 -6.82
N ASP A 82 6.20 16.64 -6.70
CA ASP A 82 6.21 17.65 -5.64
C ASP A 82 5.31 18.87 -5.98
N ASN A 83 5.29 19.85 -5.08
CA ASN A 83 4.56 21.10 -5.24
C ASN A 83 5.08 22.02 -6.36
N LYS A 84 6.21 21.69 -6.99
CA LYS A 84 6.78 22.37 -8.16
C LYS A 84 6.65 21.53 -9.43
N ALA A 85 5.80 20.49 -9.40
CA ALA A 85 5.60 19.52 -10.48
C ALA A 85 6.90 18.78 -10.88
N GLN A 86 7.88 18.66 -9.99
CA GLN A 86 9.06 17.85 -10.21
C GLN A 86 8.78 16.39 -9.84
N THR A 87 9.27 15.46 -10.65
CA THR A 87 9.14 14.03 -10.38
C THR A 87 9.92 13.61 -9.13
N LEU A 88 9.18 13.08 -8.16
CA LEU A 88 9.71 12.42 -6.96
C LEU A 88 9.96 10.94 -7.24
N SER A 89 8.94 10.24 -7.73
CA SER A 89 9.02 8.81 -8.05
C SER A 89 8.18 8.47 -9.28
N TYR A 90 8.61 7.45 -10.01
CA TYR A 90 7.92 6.86 -11.15
C TYR A 90 7.95 5.34 -10.97
N GLU A 91 6.81 4.67 -11.17
CA GLU A 91 6.69 3.24 -10.97
C GLU A 91 5.72 2.60 -11.97
N HIS A 92 6.16 1.52 -12.61
CA HIS A 92 5.35 0.68 -13.49
C HIS A 92 5.20 -0.70 -12.88
N TYR A 93 4.02 -1.30 -13.08
CA TYR A 93 3.64 -2.57 -12.47
C TYR A 93 3.38 -3.63 -13.55
N TYR A 94 3.74 -4.86 -13.25
CA TYR A 94 3.17 -6.05 -13.88
C TYR A 94 1.68 -6.16 -13.54
N PRO A 95 0.89 -6.93 -14.32
CA PRO A 95 -0.56 -7.02 -14.13
C PRO A 95 -1.01 -7.33 -12.71
N TYR A 96 -0.25 -8.16 -11.97
CA TYR A 96 -0.56 -8.58 -10.60
C TYR A 96 0.14 -7.75 -9.50
N GLY A 97 0.66 -6.56 -9.85
CA GLY A 97 1.17 -5.59 -8.88
C GLY A 97 2.64 -5.72 -8.50
N GLY A 98 3.38 -6.66 -9.10
CA GLY A 98 4.84 -6.67 -9.01
C GLY A 98 5.43 -5.44 -9.69
N THR A 99 6.41 -4.78 -9.06
CA THR A 99 7.12 -3.64 -9.66
C THR A 99 7.94 -4.10 -10.86
N ALA A 100 7.63 -3.57 -12.05
CA ALA A 100 8.38 -3.83 -13.28
C ALA A 100 9.53 -2.82 -13.45
N ILE A 101 9.24 -1.54 -13.19
CA ILE A 101 10.24 -0.45 -13.23
C ILE A 101 9.93 0.48 -12.07
N ILE A 102 10.97 0.95 -11.38
CA ILE A 102 10.86 2.04 -10.41
C ILE A 102 12.07 2.96 -10.52
N ALA A 103 11.84 4.27 -10.53
CA ALA A 103 12.88 5.28 -10.68
C ALA A 103 12.49 6.59 -9.98
N GLY A 104 13.50 7.42 -9.70
CA GLY A 104 13.34 8.76 -9.15
C GLY A 104 14.70 9.39 -8.88
N LYS A 105 14.72 10.70 -8.63
CA LYS A 105 15.97 11.45 -8.40
C LYS A 105 16.67 11.02 -7.12
N ASP A 106 15.90 10.74 -6.07
CA ASP A 106 16.39 10.32 -4.76
C ASP A 106 15.96 8.88 -4.47
N LYS A 107 16.95 7.98 -4.36
CA LYS A 107 16.72 6.55 -4.09
C LYS A 107 16.06 6.32 -2.72
N THR A 108 16.33 7.17 -1.73
CA THR A 108 15.74 7.07 -0.39
C THR A 108 14.26 7.46 -0.42
N GLN A 109 13.94 8.54 -1.14
CA GLN A 109 12.55 8.99 -1.32
C GLN A 109 11.72 7.96 -2.10
N VAL A 110 12.29 7.38 -3.17
CA VAL A 110 11.63 6.32 -3.95
C VAL A 110 11.33 5.09 -3.09
N GLN A 111 12.27 4.69 -2.21
CA GLN A 111 12.07 3.56 -1.30
C GLN A 111 11.01 3.83 -0.23
N GLN A 112 10.76 5.10 0.12
CA GLN A 112 9.78 5.47 1.13
C GLN A 112 8.34 5.44 0.61
N LYS A 113 8.11 5.29 -0.70
CA LYS A 113 6.77 5.17 -1.28
C LYS A 113 6.06 3.92 -0.78
N ARG A 114 4.94 4.09 -0.06
CA ARG A 114 4.21 2.98 0.58
C ARG A 114 2.96 2.54 -0.17
N TYR A 115 2.18 3.49 -0.68
CA TYR A 115 0.93 3.22 -1.41
C TYR A 115 1.21 3.13 -2.91
N ARG A 116 1.01 1.94 -3.47
CA ARG A 116 1.52 1.58 -4.79
C ARG A 116 0.43 1.00 -5.69
N TYR A 117 0.38 -0.32 -5.83
CA TYR A 117 -0.57 -1.03 -6.70
C TYR A 117 -2.00 -0.95 -6.16
N THR A 118 -2.95 -0.55 -7.01
CA THR A 118 -4.38 -0.36 -6.68
C THR A 118 -4.64 0.48 -5.43
N GLY A 119 -3.78 1.47 -5.17
CA GLY A 119 -3.86 2.33 -3.99
C GLY A 119 -3.55 1.63 -2.67
N LYS A 120 -3.05 0.39 -2.68
CA LYS A 120 -2.75 -0.39 -1.47
C LYS A 120 -1.34 -0.20 -0.97
N GLU A 121 -1.20 -0.27 0.34
CA GLU A 121 0.07 -0.23 1.01
C GLU A 121 0.85 -1.52 0.76
N ARG A 122 2.07 -1.39 0.23
CA ARG A 122 3.04 -2.49 0.17
C ARG A 122 3.89 -2.47 1.43
N ASP A 123 3.92 -3.58 2.13
CA ASP A 123 4.88 -3.78 3.22
C ASP A 123 6.25 -4.13 2.63
N ASP A 124 7.26 -3.29 2.86
CA ASP A 124 8.59 -3.53 2.28
C ASP A 124 9.34 -4.72 2.89
N SER A 125 8.97 -5.13 4.12
CA SER A 125 9.63 -6.26 4.80
C SER A 125 9.23 -7.62 4.22
N SER A 126 7.96 -7.77 3.84
CA SER A 126 7.41 -9.00 3.25
C SER A 126 7.21 -8.91 1.74
N GLY A 127 7.07 -7.70 1.19
CA GLY A 127 6.65 -7.43 -0.17
C GLY A 127 5.14 -7.56 -0.41
N LEU A 128 4.36 -7.94 0.60
CA LEU A 128 2.92 -8.16 0.49
C LEU A 128 2.16 -6.84 0.43
N PHE A 129 1.05 -6.84 -0.30
CA PHE A 129 0.08 -5.74 -0.27
C PHE A 129 -1.01 -6.01 0.75
N TYR A 130 -1.30 -5.01 1.60
CA TYR A 130 -2.38 -5.08 2.57
C TYR A 130 -3.68 -4.52 1.98
N TYR A 131 -4.73 -5.35 1.96
CA TYR A 131 -6.02 -4.97 1.38
C TYR A 131 -7.14 -4.77 2.40
N GLY A 132 -6.88 -4.98 3.69
CA GLY A 132 -7.92 -5.05 4.71
C GLY A 132 -8.08 -6.48 5.18
N ALA A 133 -8.98 -7.24 4.54
CA ALA A 133 -9.27 -8.62 4.95
C ALA A 133 -8.17 -9.63 4.55
N ARG A 134 -7.41 -9.35 3.48
CA ARG A 134 -6.40 -10.28 2.93
C ARG A 134 -5.10 -9.56 2.55
N TYR A 135 -4.07 -10.37 2.35
CA TYR A 135 -2.76 -9.94 1.83
C TYR A 135 -2.49 -10.57 0.46
N LEU A 136 -2.13 -9.73 -0.51
CA LEU A 136 -1.78 -10.18 -1.87
C LEU A 136 -0.27 -10.39 -1.97
N ALA A 137 0.14 -11.55 -2.47
CA ALA A 137 1.51 -11.82 -2.87
C ALA A 137 1.66 -11.60 -4.39
N PRO A 138 2.19 -10.45 -4.84
CA PRO A 138 2.24 -10.12 -6.27
C PRO A 138 3.10 -11.12 -7.07
N TRP A 139 4.15 -11.70 -6.46
CA TRP A 139 5.00 -12.71 -7.10
C TRP A 139 4.35 -14.09 -7.23
N LEU A 140 3.31 -14.38 -6.43
CA LEU A 140 2.51 -15.61 -6.56
C LEU A 140 1.21 -15.37 -7.34
N THR A 141 0.94 -14.11 -7.69
CA THR A 141 -0.27 -13.66 -8.39
C THR A 141 -1.57 -14.05 -7.68
N ARG A 142 -1.56 -14.15 -6.35
CA ARG A 142 -2.68 -14.68 -5.55
C ARG A 142 -2.70 -14.16 -4.11
N TRP A 143 -3.85 -14.30 -3.45
CA TRP A 143 -3.97 -14.10 -2.01
C TRP A 143 -3.12 -15.13 -1.24
N ILE A 144 -2.62 -14.75 -0.06
CA ILE A 144 -1.89 -15.69 0.82
C ILE A 144 -2.81 -16.43 1.80
N SER A 145 -4.07 -16.02 1.89
CA SER A 145 -5.11 -16.63 2.73
C SER A 145 -6.35 -16.89 1.89
N PRO A 146 -7.14 -17.93 2.22
CA PRO A 146 -8.40 -18.19 1.54
C PRO A 146 -9.40 -17.07 1.82
N ASP A 147 -10.35 -16.89 0.91
CA ASP A 147 -11.51 -16.01 1.11
C ASP A 147 -12.36 -16.46 2.31
N SER A 148 -12.61 -15.54 3.25
CA SER A 148 -13.49 -15.78 4.39
C SER A 148 -14.96 -15.87 4.00
N ALA A 149 -15.36 -15.28 2.87
CA ALA A 149 -16.71 -15.41 2.33
C ALA A 149 -16.98 -16.83 1.78
N GLY A 150 -15.94 -17.64 1.58
CA GLY A 150 -16.04 -18.96 0.98
C GLY A 150 -16.18 -18.90 -0.54
N ALA A 151 -16.84 -19.90 -1.13
CA ALA A 151 -16.88 -20.08 -2.59
C ALA A 151 -17.84 -19.12 -3.34
N VAL A 152 -17.98 -17.87 -2.87
CA VAL A 152 -18.85 -16.84 -3.47
C VAL A 152 -18.34 -16.43 -4.85
N ASP A 153 -17.03 -16.22 -4.98
CA ASP A 153 -16.36 -15.83 -6.23
C ASP A 153 -15.76 -17.02 -7.00
N GLY A 154 -16.16 -18.24 -6.63
CA GLY A 154 -15.72 -19.50 -7.25
C GLY A 154 -14.99 -20.44 -6.28
N LEU A 155 -14.61 -21.62 -6.78
CA LEU A 155 -14.04 -22.68 -5.94
C LEU A 155 -12.58 -22.41 -5.51
N ASN A 156 -11.88 -21.49 -6.19
CA ASN A 156 -10.50 -21.15 -5.84
C ASN A 156 -10.47 -19.95 -4.89
N LEU A 157 -10.43 -20.23 -3.59
CA LEU A 157 -10.44 -19.21 -2.53
C LEU A 157 -9.19 -18.30 -2.48
N TYR A 158 -8.16 -18.60 -3.27
CA TYR A 158 -6.92 -17.81 -3.34
C TYR A 158 -6.84 -16.92 -4.57
N VAL A 159 -7.82 -16.97 -5.47
CA VAL A 159 -7.77 -16.24 -6.75
C VAL A 159 -7.81 -14.73 -6.52
N TYR A 160 -6.87 -14.01 -7.12
CA TYR A 160 -6.95 -12.54 -7.16
C TYR A 160 -7.81 -12.12 -8.34
N VAL A 161 -8.91 -11.42 -8.05
CA VAL A 161 -9.81 -10.77 -9.03
C VAL A 161 -10.15 -11.61 -10.27
N ASN A 162 -10.43 -12.90 -10.03
CA ASN A 162 -10.80 -13.88 -11.05
C ASN A 162 -9.78 -13.99 -12.21
N ASN A 163 -8.48 -13.86 -11.90
CA ASN A 163 -7.36 -13.88 -12.83
C ASN A 163 -7.41 -12.80 -13.94
N ASN A 164 -8.16 -11.70 -13.73
CA ASN A 164 -8.21 -10.58 -14.67
C ASN A 164 -7.90 -9.24 -13.97
N PRO A 165 -6.64 -9.05 -13.52
CA PRO A 165 -6.23 -7.86 -12.76
C PRO A 165 -6.01 -6.63 -13.63
N LEU A 166 -6.26 -6.71 -14.94
CA LEU A 166 -6.26 -5.55 -15.84
C LEU A 166 -7.65 -4.89 -15.92
N LYS A 167 -8.71 -5.65 -15.62
CA LYS A 167 -10.09 -5.19 -15.61
C LYS A 167 -10.63 -4.91 -14.20
N TYR A 168 -10.20 -5.69 -13.21
CA TYR A 168 -10.78 -5.70 -11.88
C TYR A 168 -9.75 -5.34 -10.80
N THR A 169 -10.24 -4.75 -9.72
CA THR A 169 -9.49 -4.52 -8.46
C THR A 169 -10.30 -5.12 -7.30
N ASP A 170 -9.69 -5.37 -6.15
CA ASP A 170 -10.41 -5.71 -4.91
C ASP A 170 -10.09 -4.63 -3.88
N PRO A 171 -11.00 -3.71 -3.54
CA PRO A 171 -10.68 -2.62 -2.61
C PRO A 171 -10.61 -3.04 -1.14
N THR A 172 -11.17 -4.18 -0.73
CA THR A 172 -11.28 -4.57 0.69
C THR A 172 -10.59 -5.89 1.02
N GLY A 173 -10.08 -6.56 -0.02
CA GLY A 173 -9.61 -7.93 0.07
C GLY A 173 -10.77 -8.89 0.31
N GLN A 174 -11.99 -8.57 -0.10
CA GLN A 174 -13.17 -9.45 0.04
C GLN A 174 -13.83 -9.64 -1.31
N ASP A 175 -14.17 -8.53 -1.97
CA ASP A 175 -14.92 -8.55 -3.21
C ASP A 175 -14.23 -7.74 -4.29
N ARG A 176 -14.14 -8.33 -5.48
CA ARG A 176 -13.67 -7.60 -6.67
C ARG A 176 -14.69 -6.56 -7.11
N THR A 177 -14.19 -5.47 -7.64
CA THR A 177 -14.93 -4.41 -8.32
C THR A 177 -14.36 -4.25 -9.73
N GLY A 178 -15.22 -3.91 -10.69
CA GLY A 178 -14.84 -3.64 -12.06
C GLY A 178 -15.62 -2.47 -12.60
N GLN A 179 -15.03 -1.76 -13.55
CA GLN A 179 -15.83 -0.91 -14.43
C GLN A 179 -16.57 -1.81 -15.42
N ASP A 180 -17.73 -2.31 -15.02
CA ASP A 180 -18.71 -2.72 -16.02
C ASP A 180 -19.25 -1.44 -16.65
N ARG A 181 -18.97 -1.25 -17.94
CA ARG A 181 -19.69 -0.27 -18.77
C ARG A 181 -21.16 -0.69 -18.76
N THR A 182 -21.92 -0.19 -17.80
CA THR A 182 -23.36 -0.11 -17.86
C THR A 182 -23.70 1.36 -18.08
N GLY A 183 -24.26 1.62 -19.26
CA GLY A 183 -24.52 2.92 -19.86
C GLY A 183 -24.65 2.73 -21.36
#